data_AF-A0A1V5AS72-F1
#
_entry.id   AF-A0A1V5AS72-F1
#
_cell.length_a   1.000
_cell.length_b   1.000
_cell.length_c   1.000
_cell.angle_alpha   90.00
_cell.angle_beta   90.00
_cell.angle_gamma   90.00
#
_symmetry.space_group_name_H-M   'P 1'
#
loop_
_entity.id
_entity.type
_entity.pdbx_description
1 polymer ?
#
loop_
_entity_poly.entity_id
_entity_poly.type
_entity_poly.pdbx_seq_one_letter_code
_entity_poly.pdbx_strand_id
1 'polypeptide(L)'
;MGTQIADIAPNPSENLLASKDNNILMESLEEIMASLPPEHQQEVRDFAMFLAEKRAKPKRRRLRLDWAGGLKEFRDQYTSQELQKDSLDWWGD
;
A
#
# COMPACT_ATOMS: atom_id res chain seq x y z
N MET A 1 -10.42 -64.24 -17.80
CA MET A 1 -11.52 -63.27 -17.77
C MET A 1 -10.96 -61.96 -17.27
N GLY A 2 -10.45 -61.13 -18.19
CA GLY A 2 -9.83 -59.86 -17.85
C GLY A 2 -10.89 -58.78 -17.66
N THR A 3 -10.59 -57.82 -16.81
CA THR A 3 -11.13 -56.47 -16.95
C THR A 3 -9.94 -55.54 -16.74
N GLN A 4 -9.32 -55.17 -17.86
CA GLN A 4 -8.34 -54.10 -17.92
C GLN A 4 -9.03 -52.85 -17.36
N ILE A 5 -8.48 -52.28 -16.28
CA ILE A 5 -8.84 -50.92 -15.88
C ILE A 5 -8.39 -50.04 -17.03
N ALA A 6 -9.33 -49.56 -17.84
CA ALA A 6 -9.05 -48.67 -18.94
C ALA A 6 -8.42 -47.40 -18.36
N ASP A 7 -7.27 -47.02 -18.91
CA ASP A 7 -6.65 -45.72 -18.73
C ASP A 7 -7.70 -44.64 -19.01
N ILE A 8 -8.27 -44.06 -17.96
CA ILE A 8 -9.11 -42.88 -18.08
C ILE A 8 -8.15 -41.76 -18.47
N ALA A 9 -8.06 -41.52 -19.77
CA ALA A 9 -7.39 -40.36 -20.31
C ALA A 9 -7.94 -39.11 -19.59
N PRO A 10 -7.09 -38.18 -19.15
CA PRO A 10 -7.55 -36.96 -18.51
C PRO A 10 -8.52 -36.23 -19.45
N ASN A 11 -9.67 -35.84 -18.90
CA ASN A 11 -10.75 -35.21 -19.65
C ASN A 11 -10.23 -33.93 -20.36
N PRO A 12 -10.35 -33.81 -21.69
CA PRO A 12 -9.76 -32.70 -22.46
C PRO A 12 -10.29 -31.31 -22.09
N SER A 13 -11.42 -31.22 -21.38
CA SER A 13 -11.98 -29.95 -20.93
C SER A 13 -11.26 -29.34 -19.70
N GLU A 14 -10.55 -30.14 -18.90
CA GLU A 14 -9.80 -29.62 -17.73
C GLU A 14 -8.48 -28.95 -18.12
N ASN A 15 -7.84 -29.40 -19.21
CA ASN A 15 -6.56 -28.86 -19.66
C ASN A 15 -6.70 -27.52 -20.43
N LEU A 16 -7.92 -27.15 -20.83
CA LEU A 16 -8.18 -25.92 -21.57
C LEU A 16 -8.33 -24.68 -20.66
N LEU A 17 -8.70 -24.88 -19.39
CA LEU A 17 -8.80 -23.82 -18.38
C LEU A 17 -7.44 -23.51 -17.73
N ALA A 18 -6.58 -24.52 -17.54
CA ALA A 18 -5.24 -24.34 -16.95
C ALA A 18 -4.21 -23.69 -17.89
N SER A 19 -4.51 -23.60 -19.19
CA SER A 19 -3.59 -23.05 -20.20
C SER A 19 -3.71 -21.54 -20.40
N LYS A 20 -4.81 -20.92 -19.94
CA LYS A 20 -5.07 -19.49 -20.18
C LYS A 20 -4.43 -18.58 -19.12
N ASP A 21 -4.19 -19.12 -17.93
CA ASP A 21 -3.63 -18.39 -16.80
C ASP A 21 -2.09 -18.36 -16.79
N ASN A 22 -1.44 -19.29 -17.51
CA ASN A 22 0.03 -19.35 -17.61
C ASN A 22 0.62 -18.41 -18.68
N ASN A 23 -0.20 -17.82 -19.55
CA ASN A 23 0.29 -16.90 -20.59
C ASN A 23 0.57 -15.49 -20.03
N ILE A 24 -0.07 -15.12 -18.91
CA ILE A 24 0.11 -13.84 -18.23
C ILE A 24 1.53 -13.72 -17.62
N LEU A 25 2.25 -14.84 -17.46
CA LEU A 25 3.57 -14.87 -16.82
C LEU A 25 4.75 -14.73 -17.80
N MET A 26 4.52 -14.73 -19.12
CA MET A 26 5.58 -14.58 -20.13
C MET A 26 5.38 -13.44 -21.13
N GLU A 27 4.25 -12.74 -21.09
CA GLU A 27 4.09 -11.51 -21.87
C GLU A 27 4.92 -10.38 -21.23
N SER A 28 5.76 -9.74 -22.05
CA SER A 28 6.49 -8.56 -21.63
C SER A 28 5.51 -7.43 -21.30
N LEU A 29 5.88 -6.54 -20.35
CA LEU A 29 5.06 -5.37 -20.03
C LEU A 29 4.74 -4.54 -21.28
N GLU A 30 5.63 -4.54 -22.27
CA GLU A 30 5.48 -3.86 -23.55
C GLU A 30 4.37 -4.48 -24.41
N GLU A 31 4.25 -5.82 -24.46
CA GLU A 31 3.17 -6.53 -25.16
C GLU A 31 1.81 -6.32 -24.48
N ILE A 32 1.79 -6.33 -23.15
CA ILE A 32 0.60 -6.02 -22.37
C ILE A 32 0.16 -4.58 -22.65
N MET A 33 1.09 -3.62 -22.64
CA MET A 33 0.79 -2.23 -22.97
C MET A 33 0.30 -2.06 -24.42
N ALA A 34 0.83 -2.83 -25.37
CA ALA A 34 0.42 -2.79 -26.77
C ALA A 34 -0.99 -3.37 -27.01
N SER A 35 -1.42 -4.34 -26.20
CA SER A 35 -2.77 -4.93 -26.28
C SER A 35 -3.86 -4.09 -25.59
N LEU A 36 -3.47 -3.11 -24.78
CA LEU A 36 -4.39 -2.25 -24.04
C LEU A 36 -4.89 -1.06 -24.89
N PRO A 37 -6.19 -0.70 -24.77
CA PRO A 37 -6.70 0.56 -25.30
C PRO A 37 -5.96 1.77 -24.71
N PRO A 38 -5.86 2.89 -25.44
CA PRO A 38 -5.06 4.05 -25.03
C PRO A 38 -5.47 4.65 -23.67
N GLU A 39 -6.74 4.55 -23.30
CA GLU A 39 -7.25 4.95 -21.99
C GLU A 39 -6.65 4.11 -20.84
N HIS A 40 -6.56 2.79 -21.04
CA HIS A 40 -6.05 1.86 -20.04
C HIS A 40 -4.51 1.94 -19.93
N GLN A 41 -3.82 2.29 -21.02
CA GLN A 41 -2.38 2.55 -20.98
C GLN A 41 -2.05 3.73 -20.06
N GLN A 42 -2.91 4.75 -20.02
CA GLN A 42 -2.73 5.88 -19.13
C GLN A 42 -2.88 5.47 -17.66
N GLU A 43 -3.90 4.67 -17.35
CA GLU A 43 -4.13 4.16 -15.99
C GLU A 43 -2.95 3.31 -15.48
N VAL A 44 -2.38 2.46 -16.34
CA VAL A 44 -1.19 1.67 -16.00
C VAL A 44 0.02 2.56 -15.71
N ARG A 45 0.23 3.61 -16.51
CA ARG A 45 1.32 4.59 -16.29
C ARG A 45 1.14 5.32 -14.96
N ASP A 46 -0.07 5.79 -14.68
CA ASP A 46 -0.39 6.50 -13.45
C ASP A 46 -0.18 5.59 -12.22
N PHE A 47 -0.58 4.32 -12.32
CA PHE A 47 -0.36 3.34 -11.27
C PHE A 47 1.12 3.01 -11.06
N ALA A 48 1.90 2.86 -12.14
CA ALA A 48 3.33 2.64 -12.05
C ALA A 48 4.05 3.82 -11.37
N MET A 49 3.68 5.06 -11.74
CA MET A 49 4.20 6.27 -11.12
C MET A 49 3.83 6.37 -9.64
N PHE A 50 2.57 6.05 -9.30
CA PHE A 50 2.11 5.98 -7.92
C PHE A 50 2.90 4.97 -7.09
N LEU A 51 3.19 3.78 -7.63
CA LEU A 51 3.98 2.76 -6.94
C LEU A 51 5.43 3.21 -6.73
N ALA A 52 6.03 3.88 -7.71
CA ALA A 52 7.37 4.43 -7.58
C ALA A 52 7.43 5.49 -6.46
N GLU A 53 6.46 6.40 -6.42
CA GLU A 53 6.38 7.44 -5.39
C GLU A 53 6.07 6.85 -4.00
N LYS A 54 5.18 5.86 -3.92
CA LYS A 54 4.82 5.18 -2.67
C LYS A 54 6.01 4.43 -2.05
N ARG A 55 6.88 3.84 -2.87
CA ARG A 55 8.12 3.21 -2.38
C ARG A 55 9.17 4.24 -1.97
N ALA A 56 9.18 5.43 -2.58
CA ALA A 56 10.09 6.51 -2.24
C ALA A 56 9.73 7.25 -0.94
N LYS A 57 8.46 7.19 -0.49
CA LYS A 57 8.06 7.76 0.80
C LYS A 57 8.71 6.96 1.94
N PRO A 58 9.58 7.57 2.78
CA PRO A 58 10.15 6.86 3.90
C PRO A 58 9.00 6.30 4.75
N LYS A 59 9.04 4.99 5.06
CA LYS A 59 8.10 4.35 5.99
C LYS A 59 7.91 5.31 7.15
N ARG A 60 6.68 5.79 7.36
CA ARG A 60 6.32 6.77 8.40
C ARG A 60 7.12 6.44 9.65
N ARG A 61 8.18 7.22 9.92
CA ARG A 61 9.00 7.00 11.11
C ARG A 61 8.07 7.16 12.30
N ARG A 62 8.16 6.25 13.27
CA ARG A 62 7.40 6.34 14.52
C ARG A 62 7.57 7.76 15.06
N LEU A 63 6.47 8.43 15.39
CA LEU A 63 6.52 9.76 16.00
C LEU A 63 7.42 9.66 17.22
N ARG A 64 8.50 10.45 17.24
CA ARG A 64 9.49 10.35 18.31
C ARG A 64 8.95 10.82 19.65
N LEU A 65 7.96 11.74 19.62
CA LEU A 65 7.34 12.33 20.81
C LEU A 65 8.39 12.86 21.80
N ASP A 66 9.56 13.32 21.33
CA ASP A 66 10.64 13.78 22.22
C ASP A 66 10.24 15.04 23.02
N TRP A 67 9.19 15.74 22.58
CA TRP A 67 8.58 16.86 23.29
C TRP A 67 7.70 16.42 24.46
N ALA A 68 7.24 15.17 24.49
CA ALA A 68 6.33 14.68 25.51
C ALA A 68 7.05 14.65 26.87
N GLY A 69 6.54 15.41 27.83
CA GLY A 69 7.15 15.53 29.16
C GLY A 69 8.27 16.57 29.27
N GLY A 70 8.55 17.34 28.21
CA GLY A 70 9.58 18.40 28.24
C GLY A 70 9.36 19.49 29.29
N LEU A 71 8.13 19.67 29.78
CA LEU A 71 7.78 20.65 30.81
C LEU A 71 7.52 20.02 32.20
N LYS A 72 7.93 18.76 32.42
CA LYS A 72 7.64 18.03 33.66
C LYS A 72 8.20 18.73 34.91
N GLU A 73 9.36 19.37 34.80
CA GLU A 73 10.02 20.08 35.90
C GLU A 73 9.27 21.33 36.39
N PHE A 74 8.37 21.87 35.55
CA PHE A 74 7.57 23.05 35.86
C PHE A 74 6.21 22.71 36.45
N ARG A 75 5.86 21.42 36.56
CA ARG A 75 4.56 20.95 37.09
C ARG A 75 4.20 21.55 38.45
N ASP A 76 5.18 21.59 39.34
CA ASP A 76 4.97 22.04 40.73
C ASP A 76 5.25 23.53 40.90
N GLN A 77 5.74 24.20 39.83
CA GLN A 77 6.08 25.62 39.82
C GLN A 77 4.94 26.49 39.29
N TYR A 78 4.09 25.94 38.42
CA TYR A 78 3.00 26.67 37.80
C TYR A 78 1.71 25.87 37.86
N THR A 79 0.64 26.52 38.26
CA THR A 79 -0.72 25.99 38.18
C THR A 79 -1.36 26.34 36.83
N SER A 80 -2.34 25.54 36.42
CA SER A 80 -3.08 25.80 35.17
C SER A 80 -3.76 27.18 35.15
N GLN A 81 -4.15 27.70 36.32
CA GLN A 81 -4.83 28.99 36.44
C GLN A 81 -3.85 30.17 36.26
N GLU A 82 -2.63 30.06 36.80
CA GLU A 82 -1.58 31.07 36.60
C GLU A 82 -1.19 31.15 35.12
N LEU A 83 -0.93 30.00 34.48
CA LEU A 83 -0.62 29.96 33.05
C LEU A 83 -1.74 30.50 32.17
N GLN A 84 -3.00 30.29 32.56
CA GLN A 84 -4.15 30.85 31.86
C GLN A 84 -4.17 32.38 31.97
N LYS A 85 -3.90 32.92 33.16
CA LYS A 85 -3.84 34.37 33.38
C LYS A 85 -2.67 34.99 32.61
N ASP A 86 -1.47 34.43 32.75
CA ASP A 86 -0.27 34.87 32.04
C ASP A 86 -0.48 34.85 30.53
N SER A 87 -1.18 33.82 30.02
CA SER A 87 -1.56 33.76 28.61
C SER A 87 -2.40 34.97 28.22
N LEU A 88 -3.51 35.27 28.92
CA LEU A 88 -4.37 36.42 28.62
C LEU A 88 -3.57 37.74 28.64
N ASP A 89 -2.70 37.91 29.63
CA ASP A 89 -1.82 39.08 29.76
C ASP A 89 -0.84 39.19 28.56
N TRP A 90 -0.32 38.07 28.04
CA TRP A 90 0.55 38.06 26.85
C TRP A 90 -0.18 38.39 25.54
N TRP A 91 -1.47 38.04 25.45
CA TRP A 91 -2.29 38.37 24.28
C TRP A 91 -2.76 39.83 24.28
N GLY A 92 -2.54 40.56 25.39
CA GLY A 92 -2.72 42.01 25.47
C GLY A 92 -4.17 42.46 25.70
N ASP A 93 -4.94 41.70 26.48
CA ASP A 93 -6.24 42.15 27.01
C ASP A 93 -6.08 43.22 28.11
#